data_AF-A0A170WZU7-F1
#
_entry.id   AF-A0A170WZU7-F1
#
_cell.length_a   1.000
_cell.length_b   1.000
_cell.length_c   1.000
_cell.angle_alpha   90.00
_cell.angle_beta   90.00
_cell.angle_gamma   90.00
#
_symmetry.space_group_name_H-M   'P 1'
#
loop_
_entity.id
_entity.type
_entity.pdbx_description
1 polymer ?
#
loop_
_entity_poly.entity_id
_entity_poly.type
_entity_poly.pdbx_seq_one_letter_code
_entity_poly.pdbx_strand_id
1 'polypeptide(L)'
;MHDPTAHGLGVTARGFGLRGPRGWAFRGIDLDAEPGALIAVEGPSGSGRTCLLLALTGRMRPTAGTARVGAFELPRRMSALRRVTALAHVAGVTDLEPALTVGEHLRERALLQRRFGGSLRGLLRPRAERRAEARRLIDTALDAAGLDLAALPKGDRTAVRDLERHQELRLSIALALMSRPRLLAVDDTDLKLSDAERAAVWERLRSISASGTTVLAVCSQAPEGAVVVSTAPSAGPSARSSPTPSAGSSVQSSAGDPAEPSAGSPATPSGDGPDGGPADGPNDGGPAGDGRTTEGSATGAPAADPADDAPAPGKPIADAPAADAPAAGSSGSPAAGEPRDPATTRKEEADALAQAGLS
;
A
#
# COMPACT_ATOMS: atom_id res chain seq x y z
N MET A 1 0.29 23.05 14.33
CA MET A 1 0.32 24.06 13.26
C MET A 1 -0.11 23.35 11.98
N HIS A 2 -1.41 23.37 11.70
CA HIS A 2 -2.01 22.75 10.50
C HIS A 2 -1.73 23.70 9.33
N ASP A 3 -1.17 23.19 8.23
CA ASP A 3 -0.93 23.99 7.03
C ASP A 3 -2.27 24.14 6.27
N PRO A 4 -2.84 25.35 6.15
CA PRO A 4 -4.13 25.57 5.50
C PRO A 4 -4.11 25.34 3.98
N THR A 5 -2.97 24.97 3.38
CA THR A 5 -2.85 24.67 1.94
C THR A 5 -2.84 23.18 1.59
N ALA A 6 -2.68 22.29 2.59
CA ALA A 6 -2.60 20.85 2.38
C ALA A 6 -3.98 20.18 2.33
N HIS A 7 -4.90 20.72 1.53
CA HIS A 7 -6.16 20.04 1.25
C HIS A 7 -5.92 18.83 0.35
N GLY A 8 -6.68 17.76 0.56
CA GLY A 8 -6.66 16.56 -0.25
C GLY A 8 -6.89 16.83 -1.74
N LEU A 9 -6.76 15.81 -2.56
CA LEU A 9 -7.01 15.89 -3.99
C LEU A 9 -8.41 15.34 -4.28
N GLY A 10 -9.28 16.14 -4.89
CA GLY A 10 -10.49 15.59 -5.52
C GLY A 10 -10.11 14.66 -6.66
N VAL A 11 -10.87 13.61 -6.90
CA VAL A 11 -10.60 12.62 -7.96
C VAL A 11 -11.82 12.53 -8.85
N THR A 12 -11.65 12.88 -10.12
CA THR A 12 -12.67 12.69 -11.14
C THR A 12 -12.16 11.78 -12.25
N ALA A 13 -13.00 10.87 -12.72
CA ALA A 13 -12.72 9.98 -13.84
C ALA A 13 -13.96 9.86 -14.72
N ARG A 14 -13.75 9.81 -16.03
CA ARG A 14 -14.81 9.62 -17.04
C ARG A 14 -14.40 8.57 -18.05
N GLY A 15 -15.14 7.46 -18.11
CA GLY A 15 -14.87 6.32 -19.00
C GLY A 15 -13.45 5.75 -18.85
N PHE A 16 -12.84 5.87 -17.67
CA PHE A 16 -11.43 5.59 -17.47
C PHE A 16 -11.13 4.10 -17.60
N GLY A 17 -10.04 3.77 -18.29
CA GLY A 17 -9.75 2.39 -18.64
C GLY A 17 -8.29 2.12 -18.96
N LEU A 18 -7.90 0.85 -18.81
CA LEU A 18 -6.56 0.37 -19.11
C LEU A 18 -6.62 -1.00 -19.77
N ARG A 19 -6.03 -1.09 -20.97
CA ARG A 19 -5.93 -2.30 -21.78
C ARG A 19 -4.46 -2.69 -21.94
N GLY A 20 -4.12 -3.87 -21.45
CA GLY A 20 -2.80 -4.47 -21.64
C GLY A 20 -2.78 -5.48 -22.79
N PRO A 21 -1.67 -6.21 -22.96
CA PRO A 21 -1.54 -7.24 -24.00
C PRO A 21 -2.54 -8.39 -23.87
N ARG A 22 -3.01 -8.66 -22.64
CA ARG A 22 -3.97 -9.74 -22.32
C ARG A 22 -5.44 -9.28 -22.31
N GLY A 23 -5.71 -8.05 -22.75
CA GLY A 23 -7.06 -7.47 -22.74
C GLY A 23 -7.23 -6.36 -21.70
N TRP A 24 -8.48 -6.09 -21.31
CA TRP A 24 -8.81 -5.04 -20.36
C TRP A 24 -8.41 -5.44 -18.95
N ALA A 25 -7.62 -4.60 -18.28
CA ALA A 25 -7.40 -4.70 -16.84
C ALA A 25 -8.60 -4.13 -16.08
N PHE A 26 -9.11 -2.97 -16.52
CA PHE A 26 -10.38 -2.37 -16.10
C PHE A 26 -10.88 -1.43 -17.21
N ARG A 27 -12.18 -1.14 -17.24
CA ARG A 27 -12.78 -0.28 -18.28
C ARG A 27 -14.00 0.46 -17.76
N GLY A 28 -14.27 1.65 -18.32
CA GLY A 28 -15.51 2.38 -18.10
C GLY A 28 -15.68 2.87 -16.67
N ILE A 29 -14.59 3.23 -15.98
CA ILE A 29 -14.65 3.74 -14.61
C ILE A 29 -15.03 5.22 -14.64
N ASP A 30 -16.19 5.52 -14.05
CA ASP A 30 -16.64 6.86 -13.73
C ASP A 30 -16.52 7.06 -12.21
N LEU A 31 -15.86 8.15 -11.81
CA LEU A 31 -15.64 8.49 -10.40
C LEU A 31 -15.78 10.00 -10.23
N ASP A 32 -16.40 10.42 -9.14
CA ASP A 32 -16.43 11.80 -8.69
C ASP A 32 -16.30 11.82 -7.18
N ALA A 33 -15.14 12.27 -6.68
CA ALA A 33 -14.83 12.29 -5.27
C ALA A 33 -14.24 13.65 -4.89
N GLU A 34 -14.78 14.25 -3.83
CA GLU A 34 -14.32 15.53 -3.31
C GLU A 34 -12.92 15.43 -2.68
N PRO A 35 -12.19 16.55 -2.56
CA PRO A 35 -10.96 16.61 -1.78
C PRO A 35 -11.14 16.08 -0.35
N GLY A 36 -10.24 15.20 0.10
CA GLY A 36 -10.31 14.61 1.43
C GLY A 36 -11.31 13.45 1.55
N ALA A 37 -11.91 12.99 0.46
CA ALA A 37 -12.78 11.82 0.46
C ALA A 37 -12.03 10.50 0.72
N LEU A 38 -12.74 9.57 1.33
CA LEU A 38 -12.35 8.16 1.44
C LEU A 38 -12.97 7.40 0.27
N ILE A 39 -12.13 6.95 -0.67
CA ILE A 39 -12.53 6.24 -1.89
C ILE A 39 -12.21 4.76 -1.70
N ALA A 40 -13.21 3.90 -1.89
CA ALA A 40 -13.10 2.46 -1.77
C ALA A 40 -13.20 1.81 -3.17
N VAL A 41 -12.13 1.16 -3.62
CA VAL A 41 -12.08 0.42 -4.88
C VAL A 41 -12.37 -1.05 -4.60
N GLU A 42 -13.55 -1.49 -5.00
CA GLU A 42 -14.02 -2.86 -4.78
C GLU A 42 -14.09 -3.67 -6.08
N GLY A 43 -14.10 -4.98 -5.92
CA GLY A 43 -14.22 -5.92 -7.04
C GLY A 43 -13.55 -7.27 -6.76
N PRO A 44 -13.83 -8.28 -7.58
CA PRO A 44 -13.22 -9.61 -7.45
C PRO A 44 -11.69 -9.56 -7.59
N SER A 45 -11.00 -10.56 -7.04
CA SER A 45 -9.57 -10.76 -7.27
C SER A 45 -9.27 -10.81 -8.77
N GLY A 46 -8.28 -10.03 -9.22
CA GLY A 46 -7.90 -9.94 -10.64
C GLY A 46 -8.76 -9.00 -11.50
N SER A 47 -9.78 -8.31 -10.94
CA SER A 47 -10.60 -7.34 -11.68
C SER A 47 -9.90 -6.00 -12.00
N GLY A 48 -8.62 -5.85 -11.66
CA GLY A 48 -7.84 -4.64 -11.95
C GLY A 48 -7.90 -3.54 -10.89
N ARG A 49 -8.31 -3.83 -9.65
CA ARG A 49 -8.33 -2.86 -8.53
C ARG A 49 -6.97 -2.19 -8.30
N THR A 50 -5.91 -2.98 -8.14
CA THR A 50 -4.52 -2.49 -8.04
C THR A 50 -4.11 -1.70 -9.28
N CYS A 51 -4.52 -2.15 -10.47
CA CYS A 51 -4.27 -1.45 -11.72
C CYS A 51 -4.92 -0.05 -11.74
N LEU A 52 -6.16 0.06 -11.26
CA LEU A 52 -6.88 1.32 -11.14
C LEU A 52 -6.22 2.23 -10.11
N LEU A 53 -5.86 1.70 -8.93
CA LEU A 53 -5.13 2.41 -7.89
C LEU A 53 -3.79 2.98 -8.43
N LEU A 54 -3.02 2.16 -9.14
CA LEU A 54 -1.76 2.59 -9.76
C LEU A 54 -1.99 3.62 -10.87
N ALA A 55 -3.08 3.51 -11.64
CA ALA A 55 -3.40 4.49 -12.67
C ALA A 55 -3.79 5.84 -12.07
N LEU A 56 -4.66 5.86 -11.06
CA LEU A 56 -5.11 7.07 -10.36
C LEU A 56 -4.01 7.72 -9.52
N THR A 57 -2.94 7.00 -9.17
CA THR A 57 -1.77 7.58 -8.48
C THR A 57 -0.65 7.96 -9.46
N GLY A 58 -0.89 7.85 -10.76
CA GLY A 58 0.05 8.22 -11.82
C GLY A 58 1.18 7.21 -12.03
N ARG A 59 1.08 5.99 -11.50
CA ARG A 59 2.07 4.91 -11.60
C ARG A 59 1.84 3.95 -12.76
N MET A 60 0.63 3.92 -13.31
CA MET A 60 0.27 3.14 -14.50
C MET A 60 -0.43 3.99 -15.57
N ARG A 61 -0.07 3.83 -16.85
CA ARG A 61 -0.60 4.69 -17.92
C ARG A 61 -1.97 4.18 -18.38
N PRO A 62 -3.07 4.93 -18.21
CA PRO A 62 -4.37 4.56 -18.77
C PRO A 62 -4.33 4.57 -20.31
N THR A 63 -5.19 3.75 -20.91
CA THR A 63 -5.31 3.62 -22.37
C THR A 63 -6.65 4.12 -22.91
N ALA A 64 -7.61 4.43 -22.03
CA ALA A 64 -8.93 4.93 -22.39
C ALA A 64 -9.47 5.89 -21.31
N GLY A 65 -10.37 6.78 -21.73
CA GLY A 65 -10.99 7.78 -20.87
C GLY A 65 -10.03 8.84 -20.37
N THR A 66 -10.50 9.64 -19.42
CA THR A 66 -9.71 10.70 -18.79
C THR A 66 -9.94 10.68 -17.28
N ALA A 67 -8.93 11.09 -16.53
CA ALA A 67 -9.04 11.29 -15.09
C ALA A 67 -8.29 12.55 -14.68
N ARG A 68 -8.80 13.23 -13.65
CA ARG A 68 -8.19 14.39 -13.02
C ARG A 68 -8.08 14.15 -11.53
N VAL A 69 -6.88 14.30 -10.99
CA VAL A 69 -6.60 14.18 -9.56
C VAL A 69 -6.14 15.55 -9.07
N GLY A 70 -7.01 16.29 -8.42
CA GLY A 70 -6.84 17.70 -8.10
C GLY A 70 -6.56 18.53 -9.36
N ALA A 71 -5.37 19.11 -9.44
CA ALA A 71 -4.93 19.86 -10.60
C ALA A 71 -4.23 18.98 -11.66
N PHE A 72 -4.14 17.66 -11.51
CA PHE A 72 -3.33 16.81 -12.40
C PHE A 72 -4.22 16.00 -13.36
N GLU A 73 -4.15 16.32 -14.66
CA GLU A 73 -4.83 15.56 -15.71
C GLU A 73 -4.00 14.35 -16.14
N LEU A 74 -4.64 13.18 -16.22
CA LEU A 74 -4.02 11.92 -16.59
C LEU A 74 -4.40 11.54 -18.02
N PRO A 75 -3.44 11.08 -18.85
CA PRO A 75 -2.07 10.68 -18.49
C PRO A 75 -1.00 11.79 -18.50
N ARG A 76 -1.34 13.03 -18.91
CA ARG A 76 -0.35 14.08 -19.21
C ARG A 76 0.52 14.51 -18.03
N ARG A 77 -0.03 14.56 -16.80
CA ARG A 77 0.64 15.08 -15.60
C ARG A 77 0.98 14.03 -14.55
N MET A 78 1.15 12.77 -14.97
CA MET A 78 1.45 11.64 -14.07
C MET A 78 2.73 11.83 -13.24
N SER A 79 3.82 12.33 -13.82
CA SER A 79 5.08 12.55 -13.07
C SER A 79 4.94 13.61 -11.98
N ALA A 80 4.12 14.64 -12.20
CA ALA A 80 3.83 15.65 -11.20
C ALA A 80 2.92 15.10 -10.11
N LEU A 81 1.92 14.28 -10.48
CA LEU A 81 1.04 13.62 -9.53
C LEU A 81 1.81 12.71 -8.57
N ARG A 82 2.79 11.93 -9.04
CA ARG A 82 3.62 11.06 -8.18
C ARG A 82 4.34 11.79 -7.04
N ARG A 83 4.59 13.09 -7.17
CA ARG A 83 5.25 13.89 -6.12
C ARG A 83 4.32 14.24 -4.96
N VAL A 84 3.02 14.16 -5.17
CA VAL A 84 2.00 14.50 -4.15
C VAL A 84 1.17 13.28 -3.74
N THR A 85 1.46 12.10 -4.28
CA THR A 85 0.79 10.85 -3.92
C THR A 85 1.76 9.80 -3.38
N ALA A 86 1.32 9.11 -2.33
CA ALA A 86 2.06 7.98 -1.77
C ALA A 86 1.26 6.68 -1.92
N LEU A 87 1.99 5.58 -2.02
CA LEU A 87 1.44 4.24 -1.97
C LEU A 87 1.78 3.61 -0.63
N ALA A 88 0.87 2.80 -0.11
CA ALA A 88 1.09 1.91 1.02
C ALA A 88 0.61 0.51 0.64
N HIS A 89 1.42 -0.48 1.01
CA HIS A 89 1.13 -1.91 0.94
C HIS A 89 0.74 -2.42 -0.46
N VAL A 90 1.31 -1.82 -1.52
CA VAL A 90 1.12 -2.27 -2.89
C VAL A 90 2.20 -3.29 -3.25
N ALA A 91 1.81 -4.54 -3.41
CA ALA A 91 2.71 -5.64 -3.76
C ALA A 91 3.49 -5.35 -5.05
N GLY A 92 4.81 -5.59 -5.03
CA GLY A 92 5.71 -5.35 -6.16
C GLY A 92 6.08 -3.86 -6.38
N VAL A 93 5.55 -2.95 -5.55
CA VAL A 93 5.79 -1.50 -5.69
C VAL A 93 6.28 -0.88 -4.39
N THR A 94 5.72 -1.28 -3.25
CA THR A 94 6.11 -0.80 -1.91
C THR A 94 6.28 -1.97 -0.95
N ASP A 95 7.01 -2.99 -1.40
CA ASP A 95 7.32 -4.15 -0.57
C ASP A 95 8.24 -3.74 0.59
N LEU A 96 7.96 -4.29 1.77
CA LEU A 96 8.81 -4.11 2.93
C LEU A 96 9.90 -5.17 2.91
N GLU A 97 11.16 -4.76 3.12
CA GLU A 97 12.29 -5.69 3.23
C GLU A 97 12.17 -6.51 4.53
N PRO A 98 11.94 -7.84 4.45
CA PRO A 98 11.65 -8.67 5.63
C PRO A 98 12.82 -8.77 6.62
N ALA A 99 14.05 -8.58 6.13
CA ALA A 99 15.25 -8.63 6.95
C ALA A 99 15.49 -7.35 7.77
N LEU A 100 14.91 -6.22 7.36
CA LEU A 100 15.06 -4.96 8.08
C LEU A 100 14.10 -4.88 9.27
N THR A 101 14.52 -4.14 10.28
CA THR A 101 13.68 -3.76 11.41
C THR A 101 12.74 -2.61 11.07
N VAL A 102 11.65 -2.50 11.84
CA VAL A 102 10.70 -1.37 11.75
C VAL A 102 11.44 -0.03 11.86
N GLY A 103 12.34 0.09 12.83
CA GLY A 103 13.15 1.29 13.05
C GLY A 103 14.09 1.59 11.89
N GLU A 104 14.65 0.57 11.24
CA GLU A 104 15.49 0.76 10.04
C GLU A 104 14.69 1.32 8.87
N HIS A 105 13.52 0.76 8.57
CA HIS A 105 12.61 1.28 7.54
C HIS A 105 12.23 2.75 7.78
N LEU A 106 11.86 3.09 9.01
CA LEU A 106 11.50 4.46 9.39
C LEU A 106 12.69 5.42 9.24
N ARG A 107 13.88 5.01 9.68
CA ARG A 107 15.12 5.80 9.53
C ARG A 107 15.51 5.97 8.07
N GLU A 108 15.45 4.91 7.27
CA GLU A 108 15.73 4.94 5.84
C GLU A 108 14.78 5.90 5.13
N ARG A 109 13.48 5.79 5.38
CA ARG A 109 12.46 6.66 4.79
C ARG A 109 12.68 8.12 5.16
N ALA A 110 13.00 8.41 6.43
CA ALA A 110 13.33 9.76 6.86
C ALA A 110 14.58 10.31 6.16
N LEU A 111 15.59 9.47 5.90
CA LEU A 111 16.79 9.87 5.16
C LEU A 111 16.48 10.15 3.68
N LEU A 112 15.66 9.33 3.03
CA LEU A 112 15.26 9.51 1.63
C LEU A 112 14.42 10.78 1.43
N GLN A 113 13.47 11.04 2.33
CA GLN A 113 12.68 12.29 2.31
C GLN A 113 13.58 13.53 2.40
N ARG A 114 14.65 13.46 3.20
CA ARG A 114 15.61 14.56 3.31
C ARG A 114 16.41 14.77 2.02
N ARG A 115 16.80 13.69 1.35
CA ARG A 115 17.63 13.77 0.14
C ARG A 115 16.86 14.25 -1.09
N PHE A 116 15.59 13.85 -1.22
CA PHE A 116 14.81 14.06 -2.45
C PHE A 116 13.57 14.96 -2.28
N GLY A 117 13.13 15.21 -1.05
CA GLY A 117 11.95 16.04 -0.75
C GLY A 117 12.24 17.31 0.06
N GLY A 118 13.47 17.49 0.56
CA GLY A 118 13.84 18.65 1.38
C GLY A 118 14.22 19.89 0.56
N SER A 119 13.92 21.08 1.10
CA SER A 119 14.53 22.33 0.62
C SER A 119 16.05 22.26 0.77
N LEU A 120 16.81 22.85 -0.19
CA LEU A 120 18.27 23.00 -0.08
C LEU A 120 18.70 23.63 1.24
N ARG A 121 17.87 24.51 1.81
CA ARG A 121 18.08 25.13 3.12
C ARG A 121 18.01 24.13 4.29
N GLY A 122 17.23 23.06 4.14
CA GLY A 122 17.11 21.97 5.12
C GLY A 122 18.37 21.11 5.22
N LEU A 123 19.20 21.06 4.17
CA LEU A 123 20.49 20.36 4.19
C LEU A 123 21.53 21.09 5.07
N LEU A 124 21.43 22.42 5.18
CA LEU A 124 22.35 23.27 5.94
C LEU A 124 22.05 23.33 7.44
N ARG A 125 20.92 22.79 7.92
CA ARG A 125 20.54 22.83 9.35
C ARG A 125 21.49 22.00 10.22
N PRO A 126 21.70 22.32 11.51
CA PRO A 126 22.51 21.51 12.42
C PRO A 126 22.05 20.05 12.51
N ARG A 127 22.99 19.12 12.74
CA ARG A 127 22.69 17.67 12.86
C ARG A 127 21.62 17.35 13.90
N ALA A 128 21.63 18.05 15.05
CA ALA A 128 20.67 17.85 16.13
C ALA A 128 19.24 18.22 15.70
N GLU A 129 19.04 19.40 15.12
CA GLU A 129 17.73 19.83 14.60
C GLU A 129 17.17 18.84 13.56
N ARG A 130 18.04 18.34 12.67
CA ARG A 130 17.61 17.40 11.62
C ARG A 130 17.17 16.07 12.20
N ARG A 131 17.82 15.60 13.27
CA ARG A 131 17.40 14.38 13.99
C ARG A 131 16.09 14.60 14.72
N ALA A 132 15.91 15.75 15.37
CA ALA A 132 14.67 16.09 16.05
C ALA A 132 13.48 16.19 15.06
N GLU A 133 13.68 16.80 13.89
CA GLU A 133 12.66 16.85 12.85
C GLU A 133 12.32 15.46 12.29
N ALA A 134 13.34 14.64 12.02
CA ALA A 134 13.12 13.27 11.56
C ALA A 134 12.34 12.44 12.60
N ARG A 135 12.67 12.60 13.89
CA ARG A 135 11.95 11.97 15.00
C ARG A 135 10.48 12.39 15.00
N ARG A 136 10.20 13.70 14.99
CA ARG A 136 8.84 14.23 14.94
C ARG A 136 8.03 13.72 13.75
N LEU A 137 8.66 13.65 12.57
CA LEU A 137 8.03 13.11 11.37
C LEU A 137 7.66 11.63 11.54
N ILE A 138 8.57 10.83 12.09
CA ILE A 138 8.34 9.41 12.37
C ILE A 138 7.21 9.26 13.39
N ASP A 139 7.28 9.96 14.52
CA ASP A 139 6.29 9.89 15.59
C ASP A 139 4.89 10.27 15.04
N THR A 140 4.79 11.39 14.31
CA THR A 140 3.53 11.82 13.68
C THR A 140 2.97 10.77 12.71
N ALA A 141 3.83 10.13 11.92
CA ALA A 141 3.40 9.14 10.94
C ALA A 141 2.96 7.83 11.60
N LEU A 142 3.64 7.40 12.67
CA LEU A 142 3.27 6.23 13.47
C LEU A 142 1.95 6.44 14.18
N ASP A 143 1.75 7.61 14.79
CA ASP A 143 0.51 7.99 15.46
C ASP A 143 -0.67 8.00 14.47
N ALA A 144 -0.49 8.63 13.30
CA ALA A 144 -1.51 8.68 12.27
C ALA A 144 -1.86 7.29 11.70
N ALA A 145 -0.87 6.41 11.55
CA ALA A 145 -1.08 5.03 11.11
C ALA A 145 -1.61 4.11 12.24
N GLY A 146 -1.53 4.54 13.51
CA GLY A 146 -1.89 3.74 14.67
C GLY A 146 -0.93 2.57 14.93
N LEU A 147 0.34 2.69 14.55
CA LEU A 147 1.37 1.69 14.86
C LEU A 147 2.06 2.05 16.18
N ASP A 148 1.69 1.35 17.25
CA ASP A 148 2.39 1.47 18.52
C ASP A 148 3.63 0.58 18.53
N LEU A 149 4.81 1.21 18.57
CA LEU A 149 6.07 0.48 18.63
C LEU A 149 6.23 -0.25 19.97
N ALA A 150 5.67 0.25 21.08
CA ALA A 150 5.79 -0.38 22.39
C ALA A 150 5.02 -1.71 22.48
N ALA A 151 3.97 -1.87 21.67
CA ALA A 151 3.21 -3.10 21.57
C ALA A 151 3.93 -4.20 20.76
N LEU A 152 5.01 -3.86 20.03
CA LEU A 152 5.78 -4.84 19.26
C LEU A 152 6.75 -5.63 20.16
N PRO A 153 6.99 -6.94 19.88
CA PRO A 153 7.81 -7.80 20.75
C PRO A 153 9.21 -7.26 21.07
N LYS A 154 9.82 -6.53 20.13
CA LYS A 154 11.16 -5.95 20.27
C LYS A 154 11.17 -4.44 20.00
N GLY A 155 10.03 -3.77 20.14
CA GLY A 155 9.95 -2.35 19.85
C GLY A 155 10.25 -2.03 18.38
N ASP A 156 11.03 -0.96 18.16
CA ASP A 156 11.54 -0.58 16.85
C ASP A 156 12.54 -1.59 16.25
N ARG A 157 13.11 -2.49 17.07
CA ARG A 157 14.04 -3.54 16.64
C ARG A 157 13.33 -4.80 16.14
N THR A 158 12.01 -4.82 16.12
CA THR A 158 11.22 -5.91 15.55
C THR A 158 11.50 -5.99 14.05
N ALA A 159 11.84 -7.18 13.55
CA ALA A 159 12.04 -7.40 12.12
C ALA A 159 10.69 -7.36 11.39
N VAL A 160 10.65 -6.87 10.16
CA VAL A 160 9.41 -6.83 9.37
C VAL A 160 8.79 -8.22 9.22
N ARG A 161 9.62 -9.26 9.02
CA ARG A 161 9.15 -10.65 8.93
C ARG A 161 8.43 -11.16 10.19
N ASP A 162 8.64 -10.51 11.34
CA ASP A 162 8.05 -10.87 12.63
C ASP A 162 6.75 -10.08 12.90
N LEU A 163 6.34 -9.20 11.98
CA LEU A 163 5.12 -8.39 12.10
C LEU A 163 3.87 -9.19 11.72
N GLU A 164 2.78 -8.91 12.44
CA GLU A 164 1.46 -9.36 12.01
C GLU A 164 0.98 -8.54 10.80
N ARG A 165 0.04 -9.10 10.02
CA ARG A 165 -0.40 -8.48 8.74
C ARG A 165 -0.95 -7.07 8.93
N HIS A 166 -1.72 -6.82 9.98
CA HIS A 166 -2.23 -5.49 10.27
C HIS A 166 -1.09 -4.52 10.66
N GLN A 167 -0.01 -5.02 11.29
CA GLN A 167 1.16 -4.22 11.66
C GLN A 167 2.01 -3.88 10.43
N GLU A 168 2.20 -4.82 9.49
CA GLU A 168 2.84 -4.58 8.19
C GLU A 168 2.11 -3.48 7.40
N LEU A 169 0.77 -3.56 7.36
CA LEU A 169 -0.08 -2.57 6.70
C LEU A 169 0.08 -1.18 7.36
N ARG A 170 0.00 -1.10 8.69
CA ARG A 170 0.18 0.17 9.42
C ARG A 170 1.59 0.74 9.25
N LEU A 171 2.63 -0.09 9.25
CA LEU A 171 3.99 0.36 8.95
C LEU A 171 4.06 0.96 7.54
N SER A 172 3.48 0.28 6.55
CA SER A 172 3.47 0.79 5.18
C SER A 172 2.74 2.13 5.05
N ILE A 173 1.61 2.28 5.75
CA ILE A 173 0.87 3.55 5.84
C ILE A 173 1.73 4.63 6.49
N ALA A 174 2.41 4.34 7.60
CA ALA A 174 3.31 5.29 8.25
C ALA A 174 4.43 5.76 7.30
N LEU A 175 5.11 4.83 6.62
CA LEU A 175 6.17 5.15 5.65
C LEU A 175 5.65 6.01 4.48
N ALA A 176 4.42 5.78 4.03
CA ALA A 176 3.75 6.58 3.02
C ALA A 176 3.48 8.01 3.53
N LEU A 177 2.91 8.15 4.73
CA LEU A 177 2.55 9.42 5.36
C LEU A 177 3.76 10.32 5.68
N MET A 178 4.95 9.74 5.86
CA MET A 178 6.19 10.52 6.03
C MET A 178 6.50 11.45 4.84
N SER A 179 5.91 11.21 3.68
CA SER A 179 6.01 12.11 2.50
C SER A 179 5.03 13.28 2.51
N ARG A 180 4.15 13.36 3.53
CA ARG A 180 3.02 14.30 3.62
C ARG A 180 2.19 14.33 2.32
N PRO A 181 1.70 13.16 1.85
CA PRO A 181 0.99 13.08 0.58
C PRO A 181 -0.35 13.80 0.67
N ARG A 182 -0.83 14.33 -0.46
CA ARG A 182 -2.20 14.88 -0.58
C ARG A 182 -3.22 13.80 -0.97
N LEU A 183 -2.73 12.68 -1.50
CA LEU A 183 -3.50 11.45 -1.70
C LEU A 183 -2.67 10.25 -1.27
N LEU A 184 -3.21 9.48 -0.33
CA LEU A 184 -2.68 8.21 0.13
C LEU A 184 -3.45 7.08 -0.55
N ALA A 185 -2.75 6.22 -1.26
CA ALA A 185 -3.35 5.03 -1.85
C ALA A 185 -2.87 3.78 -1.12
N VAL A 186 -3.81 2.95 -0.67
CA VAL A 186 -3.54 1.75 0.13
C VAL A 186 -4.14 0.55 -0.59
N ASP A 187 -3.34 -0.48 -0.80
CA ASP A 187 -3.82 -1.74 -1.38
C ASP A 187 -3.97 -2.82 -0.29
N ASP A 188 -4.73 -3.87 -0.62
CA ASP A 188 -4.96 -5.04 0.24
C ASP A 188 -5.47 -4.71 1.65
N THR A 189 -6.39 -3.75 1.81
CA THR A 189 -6.86 -3.28 3.13
C THR A 189 -7.65 -4.31 3.94
N ASP A 190 -8.07 -5.41 3.31
CA ASP A 190 -8.91 -6.44 3.93
C ASP A 190 -8.28 -7.84 3.87
N LEU A 191 -7.13 -8.01 3.21
CA LEU A 191 -6.61 -9.33 2.89
C LEU A 191 -6.03 -10.01 4.15
N LYS A 192 -6.63 -11.16 4.54
CA LYS A 192 -6.23 -11.96 5.71
C LYS A 192 -6.32 -11.20 7.04
N LEU A 193 -7.23 -10.23 7.16
CA LEU A 193 -7.54 -9.55 8.40
C LEU A 193 -8.87 -10.07 8.98
N SER A 194 -8.95 -10.19 10.30
CA SER A 194 -10.22 -10.39 10.99
C SER A 194 -11.14 -9.18 10.83
N ASP A 195 -12.43 -9.36 11.12
CA ASP A 195 -13.42 -8.27 11.02
C ASP A 195 -13.10 -7.09 11.93
N ALA A 196 -12.59 -7.37 13.14
CA ALA A 196 -12.18 -6.34 14.09
C ALA A 196 -10.93 -5.58 13.62
N GLU A 197 -9.93 -6.27 13.06
CA GLU A 197 -8.73 -5.64 12.51
C GLU A 197 -9.07 -4.79 11.29
N ARG A 198 -9.93 -5.30 10.39
CA ARG A 198 -10.41 -4.58 9.22
C ARG A 198 -11.16 -3.30 9.64
N ALA A 199 -12.07 -3.39 10.60
CA ALA A 199 -12.77 -2.23 11.14
C ALA A 199 -11.79 -1.19 11.72
N ALA A 200 -10.77 -1.65 12.47
CA ALA A 200 -9.75 -0.77 13.01
C ALA A 200 -8.91 -0.08 11.91
N VAL A 201 -8.53 -0.80 10.85
CA VAL A 201 -7.81 -0.22 9.70
C VAL A 201 -8.67 0.83 9.01
N TRP A 202 -9.95 0.54 8.74
CA TRP A 202 -10.85 1.50 8.11
C TRP A 202 -11.10 2.74 8.95
N GLU A 203 -11.22 2.59 10.28
CA GLU A 203 -11.34 3.73 11.18
C GLU A 203 -10.07 4.61 11.14
N ARG A 204 -8.88 4.00 11.04
CA ARG A 204 -7.63 4.76 10.85
C ARG A 204 -7.60 5.48 9.51
N LEU A 205 -7.97 4.82 8.41
CA LEU A 205 -8.05 5.44 7.08
C LEU A 205 -9.06 6.59 7.05
N ARG A 206 -10.20 6.44 7.72
CA ARG A 206 -11.21 7.49 7.88
C ARG A 206 -10.66 8.68 8.68
N SER A 207 -9.93 8.44 9.75
CA SER A 207 -9.27 9.50 10.54
C SER A 207 -8.23 10.26 9.71
N ILE A 208 -7.42 9.56 8.90
CA ILE A 208 -6.48 10.17 7.95
C ILE A 208 -7.25 11.02 6.92
N SER A 209 -8.39 10.52 6.43
CA SER A 209 -9.27 11.26 5.51
C SER A 209 -9.81 12.55 6.14
N ALA A 210 -10.31 12.46 7.37
CA ALA A 210 -10.84 13.58 8.15
C ALA A 210 -9.78 14.64 8.48
N SER A 211 -8.49 14.25 8.54
CA SER A 211 -7.37 15.19 8.67
C SER A 211 -7.05 15.97 7.39
N GLY A 212 -7.77 15.69 6.30
CA GLY A 212 -7.71 16.42 5.04
C GLY A 212 -6.97 15.70 3.91
N THR A 213 -6.45 14.49 4.11
CA THR A 213 -5.78 13.71 3.05
C THR A 213 -6.81 12.91 2.26
N THR A 214 -6.79 12.92 0.92
CA THR A 214 -7.65 11.98 0.17
C THR A 214 -7.13 10.56 0.31
N VAL A 215 -7.98 9.60 0.61
CA VAL A 215 -7.58 8.19 0.74
C VAL A 215 -8.21 7.37 -0.39
N LEU A 216 -7.40 6.55 -1.06
CA LEU A 216 -7.83 5.59 -2.08
C LEU A 216 -7.45 4.18 -1.62
N ALA A 217 -8.43 3.42 -1.13
CA ALA A 217 -8.22 2.09 -0.57
C ALA A 217 -8.78 1.01 -1.49
N VAL A 218 -8.05 -0.10 -1.68
CA VAL A 218 -8.56 -1.29 -2.39
C VAL A 218 -9.04 -2.32 -1.39
N CYS A 219 -10.27 -2.77 -1.57
CA CYS A 219 -10.99 -3.60 -0.60
C CYS A 219 -11.85 -4.65 -1.29
N SER A 220 -12.20 -5.71 -0.56
CA SER A 220 -13.18 -6.69 -1.03
C SER A 220 -14.60 -6.19 -0.77
N GLN A 221 -14.81 -5.43 0.30
CA GLN A 221 -16.09 -4.85 0.69
C GLN A 221 -15.87 -3.39 1.11
N ALA A 222 -16.59 -2.47 0.47
CA ALA A 222 -16.50 -1.07 0.83
C ALA A 222 -17.14 -0.78 2.20
N PRO A 223 -16.54 0.09 3.03
CA PRO A 223 -17.13 0.52 4.29
C PRO A 223 -18.24 1.55 4.04
N GLU A 224 -19.09 1.74 5.04
CA GLU A 224 -20.08 2.81 5.03
C GLU A 224 -19.41 4.20 4.99
N GLY A 225 -19.98 5.10 4.19
CA GLY A 225 -19.54 6.49 4.05
C GLY A 225 -18.37 6.70 3.08
N ALA A 226 -17.84 5.66 2.45
CA ALA A 226 -16.85 5.80 1.39
C ALA A 226 -17.49 6.02 0.01
N VAL A 227 -16.78 6.72 -0.87
CA VAL A 227 -17.13 6.79 -2.30
C VAL A 227 -16.70 5.47 -2.94
N VAL A 228 -17.68 4.65 -3.35
CA VAL A 228 -17.42 3.30 -3.85
C VAL A 228 -17.21 3.31 -5.36
N VAL A 229 -16.16 2.62 -5.81
CA VAL A 229 -15.85 2.39 -7.21
C VAL A 229 -15.66 0.90 -7.44
N SER A 230 -16.50 0.31 -8.29
CA SER A 230 -16.40 -1.11 -8.64
C SER A 230 -15.60 -1.31 -9.91
N THR A 231 -14.63 -2.23 -9.88
CA THR A 231 -13.93 -2.73 -11.08
C THR A 231 -14.52 -4.03 -11.62
N ALA A 232 -15.62 -4.53 -11.01
CA ALA A 232 -16.34 -5.66 -11.56
C ALA A 232 -16.83 -5.32 -12.99
N PRO A 233 -16.79 -6.27 -13.93
CA PRO A 233 -17.38 -6.04 -15.24
C PRO A 233 -18.86 -5.73 -15.03
N SER A 234 -19.27 -4.49 -15.31
CA SER A 234 -20.68 -4.17 -15.43
C SER A 234 -21.28 -5.13 -16.46
N ALA A 235 -22.14 -6.04 -16.02
CA ALA A 235 -23.17 -6.56 -16.88
C ALA A 235 -23.92 -5.36 -17.47
N GLY A 236 -24.41 -5.46 -18.70
CA GLY A 236 -24.99 -4.36 -19.47
C GLY A 236 -26.10 -3.57 -18.77
N PRO A 237 -26.61 -2.52 -19.43
CA PRO A 237 -27.12 -1.30 -18.80
C PRO A 237 -28.20 -1.60 -17.76
N SER A 238 -27.88 -1.37 -16.48
CA SER A 238 -28.92 -1.27 -15.46
C SER A 238 -29.75 -0.05 -15.79
N ALA A 239 -31.02 -0.29 -16.09
CA ALA A 239 -31.99 0.71 -16.45
C ALA A 239 -31.96 1.87 -15.44
N ARG A 240 -32.00 3.10 -15.98
CA ARG A 240 -32.35 4.30 -15.24
C ARG A 240 -33.62 4.04 -14.43
N SER A 241 -33.49 3.88 -13.12
CA SER A 241 -34.61 3.96 -12.20
C SER A 241 -34.98 5.44 -12.06
N SER A 242 -35.82 5.90 -12.99
CA SER A 242 -36.66 7.07 -12.76
C SER A 242 -37.67 6.74 -11.66
N PRO A 243 -37.86 7.60 -10.65
CA PRO A 243 -38.85 7.38 -9.60
C PRO A 243 -40.25 7.72 -10.15
N THR A 244 -41.19 6.78 -10.01
CA THR A 244 -42.62 7.08 -10.15
C THR A 244 -43.28 6.91 -8.78
N PRO A 245 -44.05 7.90 -8.29
CA PRO A 245 -44.63 7.90 -6.95
C PRO A 245 -46.03 7.28 -6.91
N SER A 246 -46.60 7.21 -5.70
CA SER A 246 -48.01 6.92 -5.31
C SER A 246 -48.18 5.52 -4.69
N ALA A 247 -48.21 5.38 -3.36
CA ALA A 247 -49.27 5.70 -2.39
C ALA A 247 -50.30 4.57 -2.21
N GLY A 248 -50.55 4.24 -0.94
CA GLY A 248 -51.90 3.87 -0.48
C GLY A 248 -52.15 2.42 -0.06
N SER A 249 -52.14 2.21 1.26
CA SER A 249 -53.14 1.49 2.05
C SER A 249 -53.31 -0.04 1.92
N SER A 250 -52.89 -0.73 3.00
CA SER A 250 -53.66 -1.68 3.84
C SER A 250 -54.74 -2.59 3.24
N VAL A 251 -54.73 -3.89 3.60
CA VAL A 251 -55.69 -4.57 4.50
C VAL A 251 -55.32 -6.06 4.69
N GLN A 252 -55.66 -6.56 5.87
CA GLN A 252 -55.40 -7.85 6.53
C GLN A 252 -56.23 -9.06 6.03
N SER A 253 -55.74 -10.26 6.45
CA SER A 253 -56.49 -11.48 6.86
C SER A 253 -57.15 -12.32 5.74
N SER A 254 -57.24 -13.65 5.77
CA SER A 254 -57.28 -14.65 6.87
C SER A 254 -57.07 -16.10 6.36
N ALA A 255 -56.46 -16.92 7.22
CA ALA A 255 -56.68 -18.35 7.54
C ALA A 255 -57.38 -19.34 6.58
N GLY A 256 -56.83 -20.57 6.52
CA GLY A 256 -57.59 -21.80 6.24
C GLY A 256 -56.73 -23.01 5.80
N ASP A 257 -56.40 -23.89 6.74
CA ASP A 257 -56.09 -25.32 6.56
C ASP A 257 -57.39 -26.10 6.92
N PRO A 258 -57.62 -27.43 6.67
CA PRO A 258 -56.64 -28.52 6.42
C PRO A 258 -57.06 -29.67 5.45
N ALA A 259 -56.15 -30.64 5.32
CA ALA A 259 -56.33 -32.11 5.16
C ALA A 259 -56.32 -32.80 3.75
N GLU A 260 -55.46 -33.83 3.68
CA GLU A 260 -55.18 -34.93 2.71
C GLU A 260 -56.38 -35.90 2.42
N PRO A 261 -56.32 -37.00 1.59
CA PRO A 261 -55.16 -37.82 1.11
C PRO A 261 -55.19 -38.51 -0.30
N SER A 262 -54.01 -39.08 -0.69
CA SER A 262 -53.66 -40.34 -1.43
C SER A 262 -54.45 -40.79 -2.70
N ALA A 263 -53.98 -41.56 -3.70
CA ALA A 263 -52.77 -42.29 -4.08
C ALA A 263 -52.93 -42.79 -5.56
N GLY A 264 -51.85 -43.21 -6.22
CA GLY A 264 -51.94 -43.98 -7.48
C GLY A 264 -50.59 -44.35 -8.13
N SER A 265 -50.08 -45.54 -7.80
CA SER A 265 -48.93 -46.27 -8.41
C SER A 265 -49.38 -47.04 -9.68
N PRO A 266 -48.54 -47.75 -10.51
CA PRO A 266 -47.47 -48.74 -10.16
C PRO A 266 -46.23 -48.71 -11.11
N ALA A 267 -45.18 -49.57 -11.14
CA ALA A 267 -44.91 -50.95 -10.71
C ALA A 267 -43.37 -51.24 -10.61
N THR A 268 -43.04 -52.31 -9.87
CA THR A 268 -41.77 -52.98 -9.46
C THR A 268 -41.19 -53.96 -10.55
N PRO A 269 -40.23 -54.91 -10.30
CA PRO A 269 -39.29 -55.21 -9.18
C PRO A 269 -37.82 -55.55 -9.64
N SER A 270 -36.81 -55.69 -8.78
CA SER A 270 -36.29 -56.92 -8.11
C SER A 270 -34.80 -56.64 -7.79
N GLY A 271 -34.08 -57.13 -6.77
CA GLY A 271 -34.32 -58.07 -5.68
C GLY A 271 -33.02 -58.22 -4.84
N ASP A 272 -33.21 -58.59 -3.57
CA ASP A 272 -32.33 -59.31 -2.62
C ASP A 272 -30.94 -58.80 -2.18
N GLY A 273 -30.84 -58.52 -0.87
CA GLY A 273 -29.63 -58.64 -0.03
C GLY A 273 -29.38 -60.09 0.45
N PRO A 274 -28.70 -60.39 1.58
CA PRO A 274 -28.47 -59.52 2.76
C PRO A 274 -27.07 -59.59 3.44
N ASP A 275 -26.91 -58.72 4.46
CA ASP A 275 -26.15 -58.75 5.73
C ASP A 275 -24.95 -59.70 5.99
N GLY A 276 -23.97 -59.15 6.73
CA GLY A 276 -23.06 -59.93 7.58
C GLY A 276 -21.85 -59.14 8.11
N GLY A 277 -21.80 -58.90 9.43
CA GLY A 277 -20.78 -58.13 10.16
C GLY A 277 -19.39 -58.81 10.36
N PRO A 278 -18.57 -58.30 11.31
CA PRO A 278 -17.10 -58.30 11.28
C PRO A 278 -16.42 -59.43 12.09
N ALA A 279 -15.14 -59.73 11.81
CA ALA A 279 -14.13 -60.19 12.79
C ALA A 279 -12.71 -60.40 12.19
N ASP A 280 -11.72 -60.08 13.03
CA ASP A 280 -10.37 -60.66 13.24
C ASP A 280 -9.17 -60.43 12.29
N GLY A 281 -8.09 -59.93 12.91
CA GLY A 281 -6.68 -60.03 12.49
C GLY A 281 -6.08 -61.40 12.83
N PRO A 282 -4.77 -61.59 13.11
CA PRO A 282 -3.71 -60.61 13.41
C PRO A 282 -2.39 -60.82 12.61
N ASN A 283 -1.41 -59.90 12.72
CA ASN A 283 -0.01 -60.36 12.81
C ASN A 283 0.88 -59.34 13.54
N ASP A 284 1.74 -59.93 14.39
CA ASP A 284 2.62 -59.37 15.41
C ASP A 284 3.90 -58.71 14.87
N GLY A 285 4.56 -57.93 15.75
CA GLY A 285 6.02 -57.80 15.69
C GLY A 285 6.65 -56.48 16.20
N GLY A 286 6.48 -56.15 17.49
CA GLY A 286 7.49 -55.36 18.23
C GLY A 286 8.68 -56.24 18.67
N PRO A 287 9.65 -55.78 19.49
CA PRO A 287 9.50 -54.72 20.49
C PRO A 287 10.66 -53.72 20.65
N ALA A 288 10.40 -52.72 21.48
CA ALA A 288 11.33 -51.78 22.10
C ALA A 288 11.62 -52.16 23.58
N GLY A 289 12.65 -51.54 24.16
CA GLY A 289 13.06 -51.55 25.58
C GLY A 289 14.59 -51.52 25.68
N ASP A 290 15.28 -50.73 26.49
CA ASP A 290 14.96 -50.08 27.76
C ASP A 290 16.06 -49.03 28.08
N GLY A 291 15.78 -48.01 28.91
CA GLY A 291 16.83 -47.06 29.34
C GLY A 291 16.40 -45.83 30.16
N ARG A 292 15.94 -46.07 31.39
CA ARG A 292 15.60 -45.14 32.50
C ARG A 292 16.69 -44.09 32.86
N THR A 293 16.34 -42.79 32.99
CA THR A 293 16.03 -41.95 34.20
C THR A 293 17.15 -41.59 35.19
N THR A 294 17.30 -40.28 35.48
CA THR A 294 17.38 -39.59 36.80
C THR A 294 17.22 -38.07 36.53
N GLU A 295 16.15 -37.38 36.97
CA GLU A 295 16.01 -36.55 38.21
C GLU A 295 17.22 -35.63 38.51
N GLY A 296 17.15 -34.32 38.81
CA GLY A 296 16.07 -33.39 39.15
C GLY A 296 16.53 -32.44 40.28
N SER A 297 16.55 -31.11 40.04
CA SER A 297 16.47 -29.95 40.98
C SER A 297 17.45 -29.83 42.18
N ALA A 298 17.91 -28.70 42.73
CA ALA A 298 17.63 -27.25 42.69
C ALA A 298 18.97 -26.52 43.04
N THR A 299 19.20 -25.20 42.96
CA THR A 299 18.71 -24.16 43.89
C THR A 299 19.36 -22.80 43.54
N GLY A 300 18.64 -21.68 43.71
CA GLY A 300 19.19 -20.44 44.29
C GLY A 300 19.73 -19.34 43.37
N ALA A 301 18.96 -18.26 43.21
CA ALA A 301 19.43 -16.91 42.82
C ALA A 301 20.23 -16.25 43.99
N PRO A 302 20.97 -15.13 43.83
CA PRO A 302 20.36 -13.82 43.52
C PRO A 302 21.17 -12.84 42.64
N ALA A 303 20.47 -11.76 42.29
CA ALA A 303 20.82 -10.49 41.64
C ALA A 303 22.26 -9.93 41.77
N ALA A 304 22.73 -9.28 40.71
CA ALA A 304 23.33 -7.92 40.73
C ALA A 304 23.61 -7.40 39.30
N ASP A 305 23.04 -6.25 38.96
CA ASP A 305 23.61 -5.27 38.01
C ASP A 305 24.86 -4.64 38.67
N PRO A 306 25.89 -4.22 37.91
CA PRO A 306 25.92 -2.79 37.59
C PRO A 306 26.59 -2.39 36.26
N ALA A 307 26.18 -1.19 35.83
CA ALA A 307 26.99 -0.12 35.23
C ALA A 307 27.47 -0.22 33.76
N ASP A 308 26.93 0.70 32.97
CA ASP A 308 27.66 1.78 32.28
C ASP A 308 28.97 1.39 31.58
N ASP A 309 28.93 1.35 30.23
CA ASP A 309 30.13 1.67 29.46
C ASP A 309 29.79 2.47 28.20
N ALA A 310 30.30 3.69 28.18
CA ALA A 310 30.22 4.63 27.09
C ALA A 310 31.54 4.61 26.32
N PRO A 311 31.58 4.49 24.98
CA PRO A 311 32.81 4.75 24.26
C PRO A 311 32.91 6.24 23.90
N ALA A 312 33.80 6.95 24.59
CA ALA A 312 34.35 8.23 24.18
C ALA A 312 35.55 8.03 23.21
N PRO A 313 35.96 9.07 22.44
CA PRO A 313 36.43 8.92 21.07
C PRO A 313 37.95 8.81 20.92
N GLY A 314 38.41 7.89 20.06
CA GLY A 314 39.77 7.86 19.52
C GLY A 314 39.92 8.83 18.35
N LYS A 315 40.88 9.75 18.48
CA LYS A 315 41.30 10.78 17.51
C LYS A 315 42.62 10.35 16.82
N PRO A 316 43.15 11.13 15.85
CA PRO A 316 43.37 10.76 14.46
C PRO A 316 44.79 10.25 14.14
N ILE A 317 44.96 9.61 12.98
CA ILE A 317 46.27 9.40 12.36
C ILE A 317 46.41 10.40 11.20
N ALA A 318 47.58 11.07 11.20
CA ALA A 318 47.96 12.19 10.37
C ALA A 318 48.59 11.80 9.01
N ASP A 319 48.79 12.83 8.20
CA ASP A 319 49.10 12.92 6.77
C ASP A 319 50.48 12.43 6.25
N ALA A 320 50.48 12.18 4.92
CA ALA A 320 51.48 12.52 3.88
C ALA A 320 52.81 11.71 3.77
N PRO A 321 53.47 11.66 2.57
CA PRO A 321 53.45 12.65 1.48
C PRO A 321 53.38 12.15 0.02
N ALA A 322 53.32 13.14 -0.88
CA ALA A 322 53.27 13.07 -2.34
C ALA A 322 54.65 12.93 -3.03
N ALA A 323 54.60 12.57 -4.32
CA ALA A 323 55.57 12.69 -5.44
C ALA A 323 55.53 11.37 -6.26
N ASP A 324 55.63 11.28 -7.58
CA ASP A 324 55.95 12.20 -8.67
C ASP A 324 55.51 11.52 -10.00
N ALA A 325 55.25 12.30 -11.05
CA ALA A 325 55.18 11.81 -12.44
C ALA A 325 56.60 11.78 -13.04
N PRO A 326 56.89 11.05 -14.14
CA PRO A 326 56.78 11.68 -15.47
C PRO A 326 56.53 10.75 -16.70
N ALA A 327 56.12 11.43 -17.80
CA ALA A 327 56.47 11.25 -19.23
C ALA A 327 56.25 9.87 -19.93
N ALA A 328 55.35 9.74 -20.91
CA ALA A 328 55.40 10.17 -22.33
C ALA A 328 55.92 9.08 -23.29
N GLY A 329 55.13 8.75 -24.33
CA GLY A 329 55.53 7.86 -25.42
C GLY A 329 54.37 7.50 -26.36
N SER A 330 54.40 8.06 -27.56
CA SER A 330 53.43 8.06 -28.66
C SER A 330 53.09 6.69 -29.30
N SER A 331 51.88 6.54 -29.87
CA SER A 331 51.65 6.51 -31.34
C SER A 331 50.22 6.08 -31.72
N GLY A 332 49.60 6.76 -32.70
CA GLY A 332 48.60 6.16 -33.60
C GLY A 332 47.17 6.73 -33.58
N SER A 333 46.94 7.84 -34.29
CA SER A 333 45.62 8.29 -34.81
C SER A 333 45.40 7.67 -36.23
N PRO A 334 44.27 7.86 -36.99
CA PRO A 334 43.18 8.85 -36.83
C PRO A 334 41.74 8.42 -37.22
N ALA A 335 40.76 9.27 -36.85
CA ALA A 335 39.61 9.74 -37.66
C ALA A 335 38.66 10.57 -36.75
N ALA A 336 38.81 11.89 -36.67
CA ALA A 336 38.13 12.93 -37.47
C ALA A 336 36.68 13.24 -37.00
N GLY A 337 36.53 14.38 -36.31
CA GLY A 337 35.26 15.04 -35.98
C GLY A 337 35.52 16.34 -35.23
N GLU A 338 35.41 17.49 -35.92
CA GLU A 338 35.62 18.85 -35.39
C GLU A 338 34.64 19.25 -34.27
N PRO A 339 35.07 20.06 -33.28
CA PRO A 339 34.19 20.63 -32.26
C PRO A 339 33.59 21.98 -32.71
N ARG A 340 32.27 22.14 -32.54
CA ARG A 340 31.55 23.41 -32.76
C ARG A 340 31.60 24.30 -31.51
N ASP A 341 31.87 25.58 -31.72
CA ASP A 341 31.92 26.64 -30.72
C ASP A 341 30.55 26.90 -30.02
N PRO A 342 30.52 27.11 -28.69
CA PRO A 342 29.29 27.33 -27.92
C PRO A 342 28.76 28.79 -27.90
N ALA A 343 29.21 29.65 -28.82
CA ALA A 343 28.88 31.08 -28.83
C ALA A 343 27.76 31.49 -29.81
N THR A 344 27.33 30.60 -30.71
CA THR A 344 26.35 30.92 -31.77
C THR A 344 24.92 30.43 -31.49
N THR A 345 24.70 29.54 -30.53
CA THR A 345 23.35 29.01 -30.20
C THR A 345 22.50 29.92 -29.33
N ARG A 346 23.05 30.99 -28.73
CA ARG A 346 22.25 31.95 -27.93
C ARG A 346 21.59 33.07 -28.74
N LYS A 347 21.93 33.22 -30.02
CA LYS A 347 21.32 34.27 -30.86
C LYS A 347 20.13 33.77 -31.68
N GLU A 348 20.01 32.46 -31.91
CA GLU A 348 18.86 31.87 -32.62
C GLU A 348 17.68 31.52 -31.70
N GLU A 349 17.89 31.28 -30.40
CA GLU A 349 16.79 31.07 -29.44
C GLU A 349 16.07 32.37 -29.02
N ALA A 350 16.72 33.53 -29.16
CA ALA A 350 16.13 34.82 -28.80
C ALA A 350 15.10 35.32 -29.85
N ASP A 351 15.31 35.03 -31.13
CA ASP A 351 14.39 35.44 -32.20
C ASP A 351 13.15 34.52 -32.31
N ALA A 352 13.23 33.28 -31.82
CA ALA A 352 12.08 32.37 -31.74
C ALA A 352 11.07 32.76 -30.63
N LEU A 353 11.54 33.40 -29.55
CA LEU A 353 10.70 33.88 -28.45
C LEU A 353 9.93 35.17 -28.77
N ALA A 354 10.36 35.93 -29.79
CA ALA A 354 9.66 37.13 -30.24
C ALA A 354 8.48 36.84 -31.19
N GLN A 355 8.44 35.68 -31.86
CA GLN A 355 7.36 35.32 -32.80
C GLN A 355 6.19 34.55 -32.16
N ALA A 356 6.26 34.16 -30.88
CA ALA A 356 5.23 33.33 -30.24
C ALA A 356 4.25 34.08 -29.30
N GLY A 357 4.35 35.40 -29.17
CA GLY A 357 3.25 36.27 -28.71
C GLY A 357 2.57 35.92 -27.37
N LEU A 358 3.32 35.61 -26.32
CA LEU A 358 2.77 35.42 -24.96
C LEU A 358 3.65 36.15 -23.93
N SER A 359 3.21 37.35 -23.54
CA SER A 359 3.52 37.93 -22.22
C SER A 359 2.49 37.46 -21.20
#